data_AF-A0A3P6NL11-F1
#
_entry.id   AF-A0A3P6NL11-F1
#
_cell.length_a   1.000
_cell.length_b   1.000
_cell.length_c   1.000
_cell.angle_alpha   90.00
_cell.angle_beta   90.00
_cell.angle_gamma   90.00
#
_symmetry.space_group_name_H-M   'P 1'
#
loop_
_entity.id
_entity.type
_entity.pdbx_description
1 polymer ?
#
loop_
_entity_poly.entity_id
_entity_poly.type
_entity_poly.pdbx_seq_one_letter_code
_entity_poly.pdbx_strand_id
1 'polypeptide(L)'
;MAIRDIKDEYDYIAKQGKQDMESWYKLKVSEVQGSANRANMESTYQREEVKRMRDNIGDLRGKLGDLEAKNALLEKEVQNLNYQLNDDQRQYEAALNDRDATLRRMREECQTLVAELQALLDTKQMLDAEIAIYRKMLEGEESRVGLRQMVEQVVKTHSLQQQEDTDSTRNVRGEVSTKTTFQRSAKGNVTISECDPNGRFITLENTHRS
;
A
#
# COMPACT_ATOMS: atom_id res chain seq x y z
N MET A 1 -24.49 -117.69 19.92
CA MET A 1 -25.12 -116.35 20.01
C MET A 1 -24.12 -115.34 20.54
N ALA A 2 -23.63 -115.46 21.78
CA ALA A 2 -22.70 -114.50 22.40
C ALA A 2 -21.48 -114.03 21.56
N ILE A 3 -20.77 -114.93 20.87
CA ILE A 3 -19.60 -114.54 20.06
C ILE A 3 -20.00 -113.70 18.83
N ARG A 4 -21.18 -113.97 18.24
CA ARG A 4 -21.68 -113.20 17.10
C ARG A 4 -22.13 -111.82 17.54
N ASP A 5 -22.83 -111.76 18.67
CA ASP A 5 -23.33 -110.49 19.23
C ASP A 5 -22.17 -109.57 19.65
N ILE A 6 -21.10 -110.11 20.26
CA ILE A 6 -19.88 -109.35 20.56
C ILE A 6 -19.22 -108.82 19.27
N LYS A 7 -19.19 -109.64 18.21
CA LYS A 7 -18.59 -109.23 16.94
C LYS A 7 -19.41 -108.12 16.27
N ASP A 8 -20.73 -108.24 16.28
CA ASP A 8 -21.64 -107.24 15.71
C ASP A 8 -21.56 -105.91 16.49
N GLU A 9 -21.41 -105.96 17.83
CA GLU A 9 -21.17 -104.79 18.69
C GLU A 9 -19.82 -104.12 18.37
N TYR A 10 -18.75 -104.91 18.20
CA TYR A 10 -17.44 -104.39 17.82
C TYR A 10 -17.44 -103.76 16.43
N ASP A 11 -18.08 -104.40 15.46
CA ASP A 11 -18.21 -103.89 14.10
C ASP A 11 -19.03 -102.58 14.08
N TYR A 12 -20.06 -102.48 14.94
CA TYR A 12 -20.82 -101.23 15.13
C TYR A 12 -19.96 -100.11 15.72
N ILE A 13 -19.22 -100.37 16.81
CA ILE A 13 -18.34 -99.40 17.46
C ILE A 13 -17.23 -98.93 16.50
N ALA A 14 -16.62 -99.85 15.75
CA ALA A 14 -15.60 -99.53 14.77
C ALA A 14 -16.14 -98.66 13.63
N LYS A 15 -17.36 -98.96 13.15
CA LYS A 15 -18.04 -98.16 12.12
C LYS A 15 -18.39 -96.76 12.62
N GLN A 16 -18.90 -96.65 13.85
CA GLN A 16 -19.23 -95.38 14.49
C GLN A 16 -17.97 -94.52 14.70
N GLY A 17 -16.90 -95.10 15.25
CA GLY A 17 -15.64 -94.39 15.45
C GLY A 17 -15.01 -93.89 14.14
N LYS A 18 -15.12 -94.66 13.05
CA LYS A 18 -14.70 -94.22 11.72
C LYS A 18 -15.54 -93.03 11.23
N GLN A 19 -16.85 -93.08 11.41
CA GLN A 19 -17.76 -92.03 10.95
C GLN A 19 -17.57 -90.73 11.75
N ASP A 20 -17.37 -90.84 13.07
CA ASP A 20 -17.09 -89.70 13.95
C ASP A 20 -15.74 -89.07 13.62
N MET A 21 -14.71 -89.90 13.36
CA MET A 21 -13.39 -89.43 12.94
C MET A 21 -13.47 -88.70 11.58
N GLU A 22 -14.18 -89.26 10.60
CA GLU A 22 -14.36 -88.62 9.28
C GLU A 22 -15.12 -87.30 9.39
N SER A 23 -16.17 -87.24 10.21
CA SER A 23 -16.93 -86.02 10.50
C SER A 23 -16.05 -84.95 11.15
N TRP A 24 -15.27 -85.34 12.17
CA TRP A 24 -14.34 -84.45 12.85
C TRP A 24 -13.26 -83.92 11.91
N TYR A 25 -12.66 -84.77 11.07
CA TYR A 25 -11.68 -84.34 10.06
C TYR A 25 -12.31 -83.36 9.05
N LYS A 26 -13.51 -83.66 8.53
CA LYS A 26 -14.22 -82.74 7.62
C LYS A 26 -14.47 -81.39 8.26
N LEU A 27 -14.90 -81.36 9.52
CA LEU A 27 -15.11 -80.12 10.26
C LEU A 27 -13.79 -79.35 10.42
N LYS A 28 -12.70 -80.03 10.80
CA LYS A 28 -11.41 -79.37 11.00
C LYS A 28 -10.81 -78.83 9.70
N VAL A 29 -10.93 -79.57 8.61
CA VAL A 29 -10.52 -79.10 7.28
C VAL A 29 -11.34 -77.88 6.86
N SER A 30 -12.67 -77.91 7.07
CA SER A 30 -13.55 -76.77 6.77
C SER A 30 -13.18 -75.53 7.59
N GLU A 31 -12.88 -75.69 8.87
CA GLU A 31 -12.46 -74.60 9.76
C GLU A 31 -11.13 -73.98 9.31
N VAL A 32 -10.13 -74.81 9.02
CA VAL A 32 -8.82 -74.36 8.52
C VAL A 32 -8.97 -73.66 7.18
N GLN A 33 -9.75 -74.22 6.25
CA GLN A 33 -10.02 -73.59 4.96
C GLN A 33 -10.73 -72.24 5.13
N GLY A 34 -11.72 -72.17 6.03
CA GLY A 34 -12.45 -70.94 6.34
C GLY A 34 -11.57 -69.87 7.00
N SER A 35 -10.61 -70.27 7.83
CA SER A 35 -9.60 -69.37 8.40
C SER A 35 -8.62 -68.87 7.33
N ALA A 36 -8.09 -69.76 6.49
CA ALA A 36 -7.18 -69.42 5.40
C ALA A 36 -7.83 -68.47 4.37
N ASN A 37 -9.09 -68.73 4.02
CA ASN A 37 -9.85 -67.86 3.10
C ASN A 37 -10.04 -66.46 3.69
N ARG A 38 -10.35 -66.33 4.99
CA ARG A 38 -10.45 -65.03 5.67
C ARG A 38 -9.13 -64.29 5.67
N ALA A 39 -8.03 -64.96 6.03
CA ALA A 39 -6.70 -64.38 6.02
C ALA A 39 -6.29 -63.88 4.61
N ASN A 40 -6.63 -64.64 3.55
CA ASN A 40 -6.37 -64.23 2.17
C ASN A 40 -7.19 -62.99 1.77
N MET A 41 -8.48 -62.92 2.15
CA MET A 41 -9.30 -61.74 1.88
C MET A 41 -8.76 -60.50 2.60
N GLU A 42 -8.37 -60.63 3.86
CA GLU A 42 -7.81 -59.53 4.64
C GLU A 42 -6.46 -59.06 4.09
N SER A 43 -5.58 -60.00 3.70
CA SER A 43 -4.32 -59.68 3.03
C SER A 43 -4.54 -58.94 1.69
N THR A 44 -5.54 -59.35 0.91
CA THR A 44 -5.90 -58.69 -0.35
C THR A 44 -6.40 -57.27 -0.09
N TYR A 45 -7.29 -57.09 0.89
CA TYR A 45 -7.80 -55.78 1.28
C TYR A 45 -6.69 -54.84 1.75
N GLN A 46 -5.78 -55.31 2.62
CA GLN A 46 -4.63 -54.52 3.07
C GLN A 46 -3.72 -54.11 1.90
N ARG A 47 -3.50 -55.01 0.93
CA ARG A 47 -2.69 -54.72 -0.25
C ARG A 47 -3.34 -53.65 -1.15
N GLU A 48 -4.66 -53.71 -1.33
CA GLU A 48 -5.41 -52.68 -2.04
C GLU A 48 -5.38 -51.33 -1.32
N GLU A 49 -5.48 -51.34 0.01
CA GLU A 49 -5.40 -50.12 0.82
C GLU A 49 -4.03 -49.47 0.73
N VAL A 50 -2.95 -50.25 0.82
CA VAL A 50 -1.59 -49.75 0.61
C VAL A 50 -1.42 -49.16 -0.79
N LYS A 51 -2.04 -49.76 -1.81
CA LYS A 51 -2.02 -49.21 -3.17
C LYS A 51 -2.75 -47.86 -3.23
N ARG A 52 -3.96 -47.76 -2.68
CA ARG A 52 -4.73 -46.50 -2.60
C ARG A 52 -3.95 -45.40 -1.90
N MET A 53 -3.32 -45.72 -0.77
CA MET A 53 -2.50 -44.76 -0.02
C MET A 53 -1.31 -44.27 -0.85
N ARG A 54 -0.63 -45.16 -1.59
CA ARG A 54 0.48 -44.77 -2.48
C ARG A 54 0.01 -43.85 -3.61
N ASP A 55 -1.11 -44.18 -4.24
CA ASP A 55 -1.68 -43.36 -5.32
C ASP A 55 -2.03 -41.97 -4.78
N ASN A 56 -2.68 -41.89 -3.62
CA ASN A 56 -3.01 -40.62 -2.97
C ASN A 56 -1.77 -39.80 -2.56
N ILE A 57 -0.69 -40.44 -2.13
CA ILE A 57 0.60 -39.76 -1.88
C ILE A 57 1.15 -39.17 -3.18
N GLY A 58 1.05 -39.88 -4.30
CA GLY A 58 1.44 -39.39 -5.62
C GLY A 58 0.65 -38.14 -6.02
N ASP A 59 -0.68 -38.19 -5.88
CA ASP A 59 -1.57 -37.07 -6.20
C ASP A 59 -1.28 -35.84 -5.32
N LEU A 60 -1.07 -36.04 -4.02
CA LEU A 60 -0.74 -34.96 -3.09
C LEU A 60 0.62 -34.34 -3.40
N ARG A 61 1.62 -35.15 -3.80
CA ARG A 61 2.93 -34.63 -4.25
C ARG A 61 2.81 -33.81 -5.52
N GLY A 62 1.98 -34.23 -6.48
CA GLY A 62 1.70 -33.45 -7.69
C GLY A 62 1.08 -32.09 -7.35
N LYS A 63 0.02 -32.10 -6.54
CA LYS A 63 -0.64 -30.86 -6.08
C LYS A 63 0.31 -29.94 -5.31
N LEU A 64 1.19 -30.51 -4.49
CA LEU A 64 2.20 -29.72 -3.78
C LEU A 64 3.15 -29.03 -4.77
N GLY A 65 3.67 -29.77 -5.75
CA GLY A 65 4.55 -29.20 -6.78
C GLY A 65 3.87 -28.10 -7.61
N ASP A 66 2.60 -28.29 -7.97
CA ASP A 66 1.82 -27.26 -8.68
C ASP A 66 1.64 -25.98 -7.84
N LEU A 67 1.37 -26.14 -6.53
CA LEU A 67 1.23 -25.02 -5.60
C LEU A 67 2.56 -24.31 -5.36
N GLU A 68 3.66 -25.04 -5.23
CA GLU A 68 5.00 -24.48 -5.09
C GLU A 68 5.39 -23.66 -6.34
N ALA A 69 5.13 -24.20 -7.53
CA ALA A 69 5.36 -23.49 -8.79
C ALA A 69 4.51 -22.22 -8.90
N LYS A 70 3.23 -22.31 -8.54
CA LYS A 70 2.34 -21.14 -8.50
C LYS A 70 2.81 -20.09 -7.49
N ASN A 71 3.27 -20.51 -6.32
CA ASN A 71 3.76 -19.58 -5.31
C ASN A 71 5.03 -18.86 -5.80
N ALA A 72 5.98 -19.58 -6.40
CA ALA A 72 7.18 -18.98 -6.98
C ALA A 72 6.86 -17.96 -8.09
N LEU A 73 5.85 -18.23 -8.92
CA LEU A 73 5.38 -17.27 -9.93
C LEU A 73 4.79 -16.01 -9.30
N LEU A 74 3.93 -16.17 -8.28
CA LEU A 74 3.32 -15.05 -7.57
C LEU A 74 4.36 -14.20 -6.82
N GLU A 75 5.34 -14.83 -6.17
CA GLU A 75 6.45 -14.13 -5.51
C GLU A 75 7.25 -13.28 -6.51
N LYS A 76 7.54 -13.83 -7.70
CA LYS A 76 8.20 -13.09 -8.77
C LYS A 76 7.36 -11.93 -9.28
N GLU A 77 6.05 -12.12 -9.42
CA GLU A 77 5.13 -11.07 -9.86
C GLU A 77 5.04 -9.93 -8.85
N VAL A 78 4.97 -10.25 -7.55
CA VAL A 78 5.04 -9.26 -6.46
C VAL A 78 6.35 -8.47 -6.51
N GLN A 79 7.49 -9.14 -6.72
CA GLN A 79 8.77 -8.45 -6.86
C GLN A 79 8.76 -7.49 -8.05
N ASN A 80 8.30 -7.94 -9.22
CA ASN A 80 8.20 -7.09 -10.42
C ASN A 80 7.30 -5.88 -10.21
N LEU A 81 6.12 -6.07 -9.59
CA LEU A 81 5.20 -4.98 -9.28
C LEU A 81 5.82 -3.98 -8.29
N ASN A 82 6.55 -4.46 -7.29
CA ASN A 82 7.26 -3.57 -6.36
C ASN A 82 8.35 -2.75 -7.06
N TYR A 83 9.11 -3.36 -7.99
CA TYR A 83 10.08 -2.62 -8.80
C TYR A 83 9.43 -1.56 -9.69
N GLN A 84 8.33 -1.91 -10.36
CA GLN A 84 7.56 -0.96 -11.17
C GLN A 84 7.01 0.20 -10.33
N LEU A 85 6.40 -0.11 -9.18
CA LEU A 85 5.88 0.91 -8.27
C LEU A 85 6.97 1.87 -7.80
N ASN A 86 8.14 1.36 -7.46
CA ASN A 86 9.25 2.19 -7.01
C ASN A 86 9.78 3.10 -8.14
N ASP A 87 9.88 2.57 -9.36
CA ASP A 87 10.30 3.36 -10.52
C ASP A 87 9.27 4.43 -10.87
N ASP A 88 7.98 4.09 -10.88
CA ASP A 88 6.89 5.04 -11.11
C ASP A 88 6.88 6.15 -10.05
N GLN A 89 7.04 5.81 -8.77
CA GLN A 89 7.15 6.80 -7.69
C GLN A 89 8.30 7.77 -7.94
N ARG A 90 9.48 7.26 -8.29
CA ARG A 90 10.64 8.08 -8.61
C ARG A 90 10.40 8.97 -9.84
N GLN A 91 9.73 8.47 -10.87
CA GLN A 91 9.38 9.26 -12.05
C GLN A 91 8.39 10.38 -11.71
N TYR A 92 7.34 10.09 -10.92
CA TYR A 92 6.37 11.09 -10.49
C TYR A 92 6.99 12.17 -9.59
N GLU A 93 7.84 11.79 -8.65
CA GLU A 93 8.58 12.75 -7.81
C GLU A 93 9.48 13.65 -8.65
N ALA A 94 10.19 13.10 -9.64
CA ALA A 94 11.01 13.87 -10.56
C ALA A 94 10.16 14.86 -11.39
N ALA A 95 9.03 14.41 -11.92
CA ALA A 95 8.11 15.25 -12.67
C ALA A 95 7.50 16.36 -11.80
N LEU A 96 7.12 16.05 -10.56
CA LEU A 96 6.61 17.04 -9.62
C LEU A 96 7.65 18.11 -9.31
N ASN A 97 8.90 17.71 -9.03
CA ASN A 97 9.99 18.63 -8.77
C ASN A 97 10.29 19.55 -9.98
N ASP A 98 10.25 19.03 -11.19
CA ASP A 98 10.42 19.83 -12.42
C ASP A 98 9.28 20.84 -12.61
N ARG A 99 8.02 20.43 -12.33
CA ARG A 99 6.87 21.33 -12.35
C ARG A 99 6.97 22.42 -11.29
N ASP A 100 7.36 22.08 -10.07
CA ASP A 100 7.55 23.05 -8.99
C ASP A 100 8.68 24.04 -9.30
N ALA A 101 9.78 23.57 -9.89
CA ALA A 101 10.88 24.43 -10.35
C ALA A 101 10.39 25.40 -11.45
N THR A 102 9.62 24.89 -12.41
CA THR A 102 9.02 25.72 -13.47
C THR A 102 8.07 26.77 -12.89
N LEU A 103 7.21 26.40 -11.94
CA LEU A 103 6.30 27.33 -11.26
C LEU A 103 7.05 28.42 -10.49
N ARG A 104 8.14 28.07 -9.79
CA ARG A 104 8.97 29.06 -9.08
C ARG A 104 9.58 30.05 -10.07
N ARG A 105 10.17 29.55 -11.15
CA ARG A 105 10.75 30.38 -12.21
C ARG A 105 9.71 31.34 -12.80
N MET A 106 8.52 30.85 -13.17
CA MET A 106 7.46 31.71 -13.72
C MET A 106 6.99 32.76 -12.71
N ARG A 107 6.92 32.42 -11.41
CA ARG A 107 6.59 33.40 -10.36
C ARG A 107 7.64 34.49 -10.23
N GLU A 108 8.92 34.13 -10.29
CA GLU A 108 10.03 35.08 -10.29
C GLU A 108 9.95 35.99 -11.52
N GLU A 109 9.76 35.42 -12.72
CA GLU A 109 9.58 36.18 -13.96
C GLU A 109 8.38 37.14 -13.87
N CYS A 110 7.24 36.70 -13.31
CA CYS A 110 6.09 37.58 -13.07
C CYS A 110 6.40 38.72 -12.09
N GLN A 111 7.15 38.46 -11.02
CA GLN A 111 7.56 39.50 -10.06
C GLN A 111 8.46 40.53 -10.73
N THR A 112 9.42 40.09 -11.55
CA THR A 112 10.27 40.97 -12.35
C THR A 112 9.44 41.84 -13.30
N LEU A 113 8.50 41.24 -14.03
CA LEU A 113 7.60 41.98 -14.92
C LEU A 113 6.76 43.03 -14.19
N VAL A 114 6.27 42.73 -12.98
CA VAL A 114 5.53 43.69 -12.16
C VAL A 114 6.42 44.87 -11.76
N ALA A 115 7.67 44.62 -11.37
CA ALA A 115 8.63 45.68 -11.03
C ALA A 115 8.97 46.55 -12.26
N GLU A 116 9.21 45.93 -13.42
CA GLU A 116 9.45 46.65 -14.68
C GLU A 116 8.26 47.51 -15.10
N LEU A 117 7.03 46.99 -14.97
CA LEU A 117 5.81 47.73 -15.24
C LEU A 117 5.62 48.92 -14.30
N GLN A 118 5.94 48.76 -13.01
CA GLN A 118 5.87 49.86 -12.04
C GLN A 118 6.87 50.96 -12.37
N ALA A 119 8.12 50.62 -12.69
CA ALA A 119 9.14 51.59 -13.10
C ALA A 119 8.73 52.35 -14.39
N LEU A 120 8.11 51.64 -15.33
CA LEU A 120 7.56 52.28 -16.54
C LEU A 120 6.36 53.19 -16.25
N LEU A 121 5.50 52.80 -15.31
CA LEU A 121 4.39 53.62 -14.87
C LEU A 121 4.87 54.91 -14.20
N ASP A 122 5.87 54.82 -13.33
CA ASP A 122 6.44 55.97 -12.63
C ASP A 122 7.08 56.96 -13.62
N THR A 123 7.85 56.46 -14.59
CA THR A 123 8.39 57.31 -15.68
C THR A 123 7.29 57.94 -16.52
N LYS A 124 6.20 57.22 -16.83
CA LYS A 124 5.05 57.79 -17.54
C LYS A 124 4.37 58.91 -16.74
N GLN A 125 4.16 58.71 -15.44
CA GLN A 125 3.57 59.72 -14.56
C GLN A 125 4.44 60.98 -14.48
N MET A 126 5.77 60.82 -14.46
CA MET A 126 6.71 61.93 -14.53
C MET A 126 6.57 62.72 -15.83
N LEU A 127 6.53 62.02 -16.98
CA LEU A 127 6.36 62.67 -18.28
C LEU A 127 5.02 63.41 -18.39
N ASP A 128 3.92 62.83 -17.88
CA ASP A 128 2.63 63.51 -17.84
C ASP A 128 2.69 64.79 -17.02
N ALA A 129 3.39 64.77 -15.87
CA ALA A 129 3.58 65.94 -15.03
C ALA A 129 4.43 67.01 -15.72
N GLU A 130 5.52 66.63 -16.40
CA GLU A 130 6.33 67.54 -17.21
C GLU A 130 5.50 68.18 -18.33
N ILE A 131 4.72 67.40 -19.07
CA ILE A 131 3.83 67.90 -20.12
C ILE A 131 2.82 68.89 -19.55
N ALA A 132 2.23 68.60 -18.39
CA ALA A 132 1.30 69.51 -17.73
C ALA A 132 1.95 70.84 -17.33
N ILE A 133 3.20 70.80 -16.83
CA ILE A 133 4.01 71.99 -16.52
C ILE A 133 4.30 72.77 -17.81
N TYR A 134 4.75 72.10 -18.88
CA TYR A 134 5.03 72.75 -20.16
C TYR A 134 3.81 73.42 -20.76
N ARG A 135 2.62 72.77 -20.70
CA ARG A 135 1.34 73.38 -21.13
C ARG A 135 1.06 74.66 -20.35
N LYS A 136 1.17 74.63 -19.02
CA LYS A 136 0.98 75.83 -18.17
C LYS A 136 1.99 76.95 -18.45
N MET A 137 3.23 76.62 -18.83
CA MET A 137 4.24 77.62 -19.19
C MET A 137 3.93 78.27 -20.54
N LEU A 138 3.39 77.52 -21.50
CA LEU A 138 3.02 78.00 -22.83
C LEU A 138 1.69 78.78 -22.83
N GLU A 139 0.79 78.49 -21.89
CA GLU A 139 -0.50 79.18 -21.74
C GLU A 139 -0.38 80.64 -21.27
N GLY A 140 0.79 81.10 -20.77
CA GLY A 140 1.13 82.52 -20.56
C GLY A 140 0.18 83.35 -19.67
N GLU A 141 0.68 83.78 -18.49
CA GLU A 141 0.07 84.76 -17.56
C GLU A 141 -1.12 84.21 -16.73
N GLU A 142 -1.01 83.85 -15.44
CA GLU A 142 -1.16 84.79 -14.31
C GLU A 142 -0.66 84.24 -12.94
N SER A 143 -0.03 83.06 -12.86
CA SER A 143 0.34 82.45 -11.55
C SER A 143 1.73 81.81 -11.49
N ARG A 144 2.78 82.66 -11.44
CA ARG A 144 4.17 82.23 -11.21
C ARG A 144 4.34 81.48 -9.87
N VAL A 145 3.53 81.79 -8.86
CA VAL A 145 3.55 81.14 -7.54
C VAL A 145 3.04 79.69 -7.63
N GLY A 146 1.94 79.45 -8.33
CA GLY A 146 1.36 78.12 -8.51
C GLY A 146 2.22 77.18 -9.36
N LEU A 147 2.96 77.73 -10.34
CA LEU A 147 3.90 76.96 -11.16
C LEU A 147 5.08 76.45 -10.32
N ARG A 148 5.68 77.30 -9.48
CA ARG A 148 6.79 76.91 -8.59
C ARG A 148 6.36 75.80 -7.62
N GLN A 149 5.17 75.91 -7.05
CA GLN A 149 4.63 74.93 -6.10
C GLN A 149 4.37 73.57 -6.76
N MET A 150 3.90 73.55 -8.02
CA MET A 150 3.68 72.33 -8.78
C MET A 150 5.00 71.62 -9.14
N VAL A 151 6.00 72.36 -9.62
CA VAL A 151 7.34 71.82 -9.89
C VAL A 151 7.95 71.24 -8.61
N GLU A 152 7.84 71.95 -7.49
CA GLU A 152 8.37 71.49 -6.20
C GLU A 152 7.66 70.22 -5.68
N GLN A 153 6.36 70.07 -5.92
CA GLN A 153 5.63 68.84 -5.60
C GLN A 153 6.10 67.65 -6.42
N VAL A 154 6.29 67.80 -7.73
CA VAL A 154 6.77 66.73 -8.61
C VAL A 154 8.19 66.28 -8.25
N VAL A 155 9.07 67.22 -7.90
CA VAL A 155 10.43 66.91 -7.43
C VAL A 155 10.41 66.19 -6.08
N LYS A 156 9.55 66.61 -5.14
CA LYS A 156 9.40 65.93 -3.84
C LYS A 156 8.85 64.52 -3.98
N THR A 157 7.84 64.30 -4.81
CA THR A 157 7.30 62.95 -5.04
C THR A 157 8.35 62.02 -5.64
N HIS A 158 9.16 62.51 -6.58
CA HIS A 158 10.25 61.73 -7.18
C HIS A 158 11.35 61.36 -6.18
N SER A 159 11.68 62.28 -5.27
CA SER A 159 12.70 62.05 -4.23
C SER A 159 12.28 60.97 -3.22
N LEU A 160 10.97 60.84 -2.96
CA LEU A 160 10.40 59.86 -2.03
C LEU A 160 10.35 58.46 -2.66
N GLN A 161 9.98 58.35 -3.94
CA GLN A 161 9.94 57.07 -4.66
C GLN A 161 11.33 56.43 -4.81
N GLN A 162 12.40 57.20 -4.99
CA GLN A 162 13.78 56.66 -5.03
C GLN A 162 14.26 56.07 -3.69
N GLN A 163 13.59 56.41 -2.57
CA GLN A 163 14.01 55.98 -1.23
C GLN A 163 13.34 54.65 -0.81
N GLU A 164 12.13 54.35 -1.31
CA GLU A 164 11.38 53.12 -0.98
C GLU A 164 11.84 51.86 -1.73
N ASP A 165 12.62 52.00 -2.82
CA ASP A 165 13.19 50.87 -3.57
C ASP A 165 14.24 50.06 -2.78
N THR A 166 14.71 50.56 -1.63
CA THR A 166 15.68 49.84 -0.78
C THR A 166 15.03 48.94 0.28
N ASP A 167 13.73 49.06 0.56
CA ASP A 167 13.05 48.34 1.67
C ASP A 167 11.93 47.38 1.21
N SER A 168 11.64 47.33 -0.09
CA SER A 168 10.45 46.64 -0.63
C SER A 168 10.57 45.11 -0.80
N THR A 169 11.58 44.46 -0.21
CA THR A 169 11.67 42.99 -0.20
C THR A 169 10.83 42.31 0.89
N ARG A 170 10.04 43.07 1.67
CA ARG A 170 9.25 42.52 2.77
C ARG A 170 7.75 42.46 2.48
N ASN A 171 7.32 41.23 2.16
CA ASN A 171 6.02 40.65 2.49
C ASN A 171 4.78 41.17 1.74
N VAL A 172 4.48 40.55 0.61
CA VAL A 172 3.08 40.34 0.20
C VAL A 172 2.57 39.09 0.94
N ARG A 173 2.10 39.28 2.18
CA ARG A 173 1.48 38.24 3.01
C ARG A 173 0.02 38.09 2.59
N GLY A 174 -0.28 36.96 1.93
CA GLY A 174 -1.65 36.53 1.64
C GLY A 174 -2.51 36.40 2.90
N GLU A 175 -3.82 36.57 2.70
CA GLU A 175 -4.90 36.59 3.69
C GLU A 175 -4.71 35.60 4.85
N VAL A 176 -4.73 36.13 6.08
CA VAL A 176 -4.59 35.35 7.31
C VAL A 176 -5.94 34.72 7.64
N SER A 177 -6.12 33.46 7.24
CA SER A 177 -7.02 32.54 7.95
C SER A 177 -6.53 32.42 9.39
N THR A 178 -7.40 32.71 10.36
CA THR A 178 -7.13 32.70 11.81
C THR A 178 -6.87 31.27 12.30
N LYS A 179 -5.72 30.69 11.95
CA LYS A 179 -5.28 29.37 12.41
C LYS A 179 -4.51 29.54 13.71
N THR A 180 -5.21 29.43 14.83
CA THR A 180 -4.60 29.42 16.17
C THR A 180 -3.69 28.20 16.31
N THR A 181 -2.38 28.39 16.12
CA THR A 181 -1.39 27.32 16.21
C THR A 181 -0.84 27.27 17.63
N PHE A 182 -1.05 26.17 18.33
CA PHE A 182 -0.44 25.91 19.63
C PHE A 182 0.77 24.99 19.43
N GLN A 183 1.96 25.48 19.80
CA GLN A 183 3.18 24.66 19.80
C GLN A 183 3.43 24.12 21.21
N ARG A 184 3.42 22.80 21.36
CA ARG A 184 3.85 22.09 22.59
C ARG A 184 4.88 21.05 22.20
N SER A 185 6.00 20.99 22.91
CA SER A 185 7.06 20.02 22.68
C SER A 185 7.15 19.04 23.84
N ALA A 186 7.31 17.74 23.55
CA ALA A 186 7.62 16.72 24.53
C ALA A 186 8.74 15.82 24.01
N LYS A 187 9.51 15.19 24.91
CA LYS A 187 10.55 14.21 24.57
C LYS A 187 9.99 12.80 24.73
N GLY A 188 10.46 11.87 23.90
CA GLY A 188 10.07 10.45 23.96
C GLY A 188 9.21 9.98 22.79
N ASN A 189 8.81 8.71 22.84
CA ASN A 189 8.04 8.07 21.79
C ASN A 189 6.59 8.58 21.81
N VAL A 190 6.02 8.80 20.62
CA VAL A 190 4.64 9.27 20.44
C VAL A 190 3.90 8.28 19.55
N THR A 191 2.68 7.92 19.94
CA THR A 191 1.78 7.05 19.19
C THR A 191 0.45 7.75 18.90
N ILE A 192 -0.22 7.36 17.82
CA ILE A 192 -1.58 7.83 17.52
C ILE A 192 -2.55 6.96 18.31
N SER A 193 -3.32 7.54 19.22
CA SER A 193 -4.30 6.81 20.04
C SER A 193 -5.67 6.74 19.37
N GLU A 194 -6.06 7.79 18.64
CA GLU A 194 -7.37 7.87 17.99
C GLU A 194 -7.28 8.66 16.68
N CYS A 195 -8.01 8.21 15.66
CA CYS A 195 -8.19 8.91 14.40
C CYS A 195 -9.69 9.09 14.12
N ASP A 196 -10.11 10.33 13.82
CA ASP A 196 -11.47 10.59 13.35
C ASP A 196 -11.68 9.90 11.99
N PRO A 197 -12.72 9.07 11.81
CA PRO A 197 -12.98 8.38 10.54
C PRO A 197 -13.17 9.31 9.35
N ASN A 198 -13.55 10.57 9.61
CA ASN A 198 -13.73 11.60 8.59
C ASN A 198 -12.48 12.49 8.41
N GLY A 199 -11.35 12.13 9.03
CA GLY A 199 -10.05 12.79 8.83
C GLY A 199 -9.91 14.18 9.43
N ARG A 200 -10.81 14.59 10.34
CA ARG A 200 -10.81 15.96 10.89
C ARG A 200 -9.78 16.17 12.00
N PHE A 201 -9.46 15.13 12.76
CA PHE A 201 -8.47 15.19 13.83
C PHE A 201 -7.81 13.83 14.09
N ILE A 202 -6.64 13.89 14.73
CA ILE A 202 -5.94 12.74 15.32
C ILE A 202 -5.54 13.10 16.74
N THR A 203 -5.55 12.12 17.64
CA THR A 203 -5.07 12.27 19.01
C THR A 203 -3.69 11.60 19.13
N LEU A 204 -2.71 12.36 19.61
CA LEU A 204 -1.34 11.87 19.83
C LEU A 204 -1.11 11.66 21.33
N GLU A 205 -0.58 10.50 21.70
CA GLU A 205 -0.23 10.12 23.07
C GLU A 205 1.28 9.95 23.20
N ASN A 206 1.88 10.51 24.25
CA ASN A 206 3.30 10.31 24.55
C ASN A 206 3.46 9.11 25.48
N THR A 207 4.01 8.02 24.94
CA THR A 207 4.16 6.74 25.64
C THR A 207 5.40 6.66 26.53
N HIS A 208 6.18 7.74 26.65
CA HIS A 208 7.38 7.77 27.50
C HIS A 208 7.07 7.93 29.00
N ARG A 209 5.80 8.16 29.39
CA ARG A 209 5.39 8.36 30.80
C ARG A 209 4.36 7.37 31.33
N SER A 210 4.03 6.32 30.58
CA SER A 210 3.21 5.19 31.05
C SER A 210 4.07 4.00 31.46
#